data_AF-D8PLI7-F1
#
_entry.id   AF-D8PLI7-F1
#
_cell.length_a   1.000
_cell.length_b   1.000
_cell.length_c   1.000
_cell.angle_alpha   90.00
_cell.angle_beta   90.00
_cell.angle_gamma   90.00
#
_symmetry.space_group_name_H-M   'P 1'
#
loop_
_entity.id
_entity.type
_entity.pdbx_description
1 polymer ?
#
loop_
_entity_poly.entity_id
_entity_poly.type
_entity_poly.pdbx_seq_one_letter_code
_entity_poly.pdbx_strand_id
1 'polypeptide(L)'
;MSDPASIKALLDQLRESDEWQKVASTSASSAPIIGGPLPLRTTEGPGPMLVDPSPESADAGAIAVDPRPSQPTAPPATAPTPSVAELLSQLQQPVAPPPGISSSGRDLHLPAHGGLRGPSRPPVPFIGDARASADPPTFIPVESPTPEPAAPRKDPRSLNYAESLTALGRLSSDAEFLSFLKQLKREQDELERKLATEREGIRKKHEEKVRVAKTKATMIGGGISAHEADMLQRAYRKDLENFDRERVLSAWRALVKTQQAAMEKRAVPAMFVTTAKADMQRQKRVISVLEDMISD
;
A
#
# COMPACT_ATOMS: atom_id res chain seq x y z
N MET A 1 -17.32 -6.04 0.79
CA MET A 1 -16.45 -5.11 0.02
C MET A 1 -17.37 -4.32 -0.90
N SER A 2 -17.60 -3.03 -0.62
CA SER A 2 -18.42 -2.19 -1.50
C SER A 2 -17.56 -1.67 -2.65
N ASP A 3 -17.97 -1.98 -3.86
CA ASP A 3 -17.27 -1.73 -5.12
C ASP A 3 -17.21 -0.20 -5.41
N PRO A 4 -16.11 0.36 -5.97
CA PRO A 4 -16.12 1.72 -6.54
C PRO A 4 -17.28 1.98 -7.51
N ALA A 5 -17.85 0.92 -8.09
CA ALA A 5 -19.10 0.97 -8.84
C ALA A 5 -20.28 1.52 -8.01
N SER A 6 -20.34 1.32 -6.70
CA SER A 6 -21.43 1.83 -5.86
C SER A 6 -21.38 3.35 -5.67
N ILE A 7 -20.19 3.94 -5.49
CA ILE A 7 -20.03 5.40 -5.42
C ILE A 7 -20.36 6.02 -6.77
N LYS A 8 -19.94 5.36 -7.86
CA LYS A 8 -20.30 5.79 -9.22
C LYS A 8 -21.81 5.69 -9.45
N ALA A 9 -22.44 4.60 -9.05
CA ALA A 9 -23.89 4.42 -9.13
C ALA A 9 -24.64 5.47 -8.31
N LEU A 10 -24.13 5.86 -7.14
CA LEU A 10 -24.73 6.89 -6.31
C LEU A 10 -24.60 8.29 -6.93
N LEU A 11 -23.49 8.57 -7.62
CA LEU A 11 -23.30 9.80 -8.40
C LEU A 11 -24.14 9.82 -9.68
N ASP A 12 -24.23 8.69 -10.38
CA ASP A 12 -25.06 8.53 -11.58
C ASP A 12 -26.55 8.63 -11.22
N GLN A 13 -26.98 8.00 -10.11
CA GLN A 13 -28.32 8.15 -9.55
C GLN A 13 -28.63 9.60 -9.13
N LEU A 14 -27.62 10.33 -8.64
CA LEU A 14 -27.78 11.76 -8.35
C LEU A 14 -27.98 12.59 -9.64
N ARG A 15 -27.35 12.17 -10.73
CA ARG A 15 -27.41 12.83 -12.04
C ARG A 15 -28.70 12.52 -12.79
N GLU A 16 -29.22 11.31 -12.64
CA GLU A 16 -30.48 10.85 -13.23
C GLU A 16 -31.73 11.33 -12.47
N SER A 17 -31.57 11.87 -11.26
CA SER A 17 -32.70 12.45 -10.52
C SER A 17 -33.27 13.66 -11.28
N ASP A 18 -34.55 13.57 -11.68
CA ASP A 18 -35.34 14.58 -12.40
C ASP A 18 -35.26 16.01 -11.81
N GLU A 19 -34.92 16.11 -10.52
CA GLU A 19 -34.69 17.38 -9.84
C GLU A 19 -33.59 18.22 -10.51
N TRP A 20 -32.58 17.58 -11.11
CA TRP A 20 -31.52 18.24 -11.86
C TRP A 20 -31.96 18.80 -13.20
N GLN A 21 -32.81 18.08 -13.92
CA GLN A 21 -33.31 18.53 -15.22
C GLN A 21 -34.21 19.76 -15.08
N LYS A 22 -34.97 19.86 -13.98
CA LYS A 22 -35.73 21.07 -13.66
C LYS A 22 -34.83 22.27 -13.40
N VAL A 23 -33.79 22.15 -12.59
CA VAL A 23 -32.89 23.27 -12.28
C VAL A 23 -32.08 23.71 -13.50
N ALA A 24 -31.57 22.76 -14.30
CA ALA A 24 -30.84 23.06 -15.53
C ALA A 24 -31.72 23.75 -16.59
N SER A 25 -32.99 23.36 -16.71
CA SER A 25 -33.93 23.96 -17.67
C SER A 25 -34.43 25.35 -17.21
N THR A 26 -34.48 25.61 -15.91
CA THR A 26 -34.98 26.90 -15.38
C THR A 26 -33.94 28.03 -15.55
N SER A 27 -32.65 27.70 -15.62
CA SER A 27 -31.57 28.69 -15.79
C SER A 27 -31.44 29.23 -17.23
N ALA A 28 -32.01 28.55 -18.22
CA ALA A 28 -31.90 28.92 -19.63
C ALA A 28 -33.02 29.87 -20.14
N SER A 29 -34.03 30.18 -19.32
CA SER A 29 -35.26 30.86 -19.77
C SER A 29 -35.55 32.22 -19.11
N SER A 30 -34.53 32.93 -18.63
CA SER A 30 -34.68 34.30 -18.11
C SER A 30 -33.68 35.27 -18.75
N ALA A 31 -33.95 35.64 -20.00
CA ALA A 31 -33.36 36.83 -20.63
C ALA A 31 -34.46 37.90 -20.77
N PRO A 32 -34.48 38.97 -19.97
CA PRO A 32 -35.34 40.11 -20.21
C PRO A 32 -34.73 40.99 -21.32
N ILE A 33 -35.36 40.96 -22.50
CA ILE A 33 -35.17 41.97 -23.55
C ILE A 33 -36.04 43.18 -23.19
N ILE A 34 -35.47 44.20 -22.54
CA ILE A 34 -36.06 45.56 -22.54
C ILE A 34 -34.94 46.58 -22.63
N GLY A 35 -34.86 47.26 -23.78
CA GLY A 35 -34.03 48.42 -23.99
C GLY A 35 -34.59 49.68 -23.32
N GLY A 36 -33.71 50.56 -22.86
CA GLY A 36 -34.03 51.89 -22.37
C GLY A 36 -32.77 52.61 -21.83
N PRO A 37 -32.61 53.93 -22.03
CA PRO A 37 -31.31 54.61 -22.04
C PRO A 37 -30.78 55.08 -20.67
N LEU A 38 -29.47 55.28 -20.64
CA LEU A 38 -28.59 55.96 -19.66
C LEU A 38 -29.25 56.85 -18.59
N PRO A 39 -28.70 56.81 -17.38
CA PRO A 39 -28.09 58.03 -16.85
C PRO A 39 -26.68 57.82 -16.31
N LEU A 40 -25.80 58.79 -16.60
CA LEU A 40 -24.55 59.01 -15.87
C LEU A 40 -24.86 59.22 -14.39
N ARG A 41 -24.16 58.52 -13.49
CA ARG A 41 -23.95 59.03 -12.13
C ARG A 41 -22.64 58.53 -11.52
N THR A 42 -21.71 59.47 -11.45
CA THR A 42 -20.47 59.50 -10.66
C THR A 42 -20.79 59.30 -9.17
N THR A 43 -20.13 58.35 -8.49
CA THR A 43 -19.81 58.49 -7.05
C THR A 43 -18.59 57.63 -6.73
N GLU A 44 -17.48 58.29 -6.44
CA GLU A 44 -16.31 57.75 -5.76
C GLU A 44 -16.68 57.31 -4.33
N GLY A 45 -16.12 56.19 -3.86
CA GLY A 45 -16.18 55.83 -2.44
C GLY A 45 -15.54 54.47 -2.12
N PRO A 46 -14.76 54.34 -1.03
CA PRO A 46 -13.67 53.36 -0.93
C PRO A 46 -14.00 52.11 -0.08
N GLY A 47 -13.41 50.98 -0.47
CA GLY A 47 -12.94 49.91 0.42
C GLY A 47 -13.95 48.84 0.87
N PRO A 48 -13.81 47.58 0.43
CA PRO A 48 -14.46 46.46 1.10
C PRO A 48 -13.62 45.99 2.29
N MET A 49 -14.18 46.08 3.50
CA MET A 49 -13.66 45.38 4.68
C MET A 49 -13.79 43.87 4.47
N LEU A 50 -12.64 43.18 4.58
CA LEU A 50 -12.55 41.74 4.76
C LEU A 50 -13.23 41.35 6.08
N VAL A 51 -14.38 40.72 5.99
CA VAL A 51 -15.00 40.02 7.12
C VAL A 51 -14.47 38.59 7.11
N ASP A 52 -13.68 38.28 8.12
CA ASP A 52 -13.17 36.96 8.48
C ASP A 52 -14.24 36.20 9.28
N PRO A 53 -14.79 35.06 8.81
CA PRO A 53 -15.55 34.17 9.67
C PRO A 53 -14.63 33.10 10.25
N SER A 54 -14.09 33.39 11.43
CA SER A 54 -13.54 32.41 12.35
C SER A 54 -14.68 31.59 12.97
N PRO A 55 -14.72 30.25 12.84
CA PRO A 55 -15.70 29.43 13.56
C PRO A 55 -15.25 29.22 15.01
N GLU A 56 -16.00 29.88 15.88
CA GLU A 56 -16.12 29.67 17.31
C GLU A 56 -16.37 28.18 17.62
N SER A 57 -15.39 27.54 18.27
CA SER A 57 -15.54 26.23 18.89
C SER A 57 -16.47 26.36 20.10
N ALA A 58 -17.68 25.83 19.97
CA ALA A 58 -18.60 25.67 21.08
C ALA A 58 -18.12 24.57 22.03
N ASP A 59 -17.95 25.01 23.27
CA ASP A 59 -17.82 24.28 24.51
C ASP A 59 -19.00 23.30 24.72
N ALA A 60 -18.68 22.11 25.22
CA ALA A 60 -19.64 21.16 25.78
C ALA A 60 -18.98 20.36 26.91
N GLY A 61 -19.09 20.90 28.12
CA GLY A 61 -19.52 20.15 29.30
C GLY A 61 -18.53 19.18 29.93
N ALA A 62 -17.84 19.64 30.98
CA ALA A 62 -17.37 18.76 32.04
C ALA A 62 -17.74 19.33 33.41
N ILE A 63 -18.29 18.45 34.23
CA ILE A 63 -18.94 18.66 35.52
C ILE A 63 -17.90 18.99 36.61
N ALA A 64 -18.33 19.84 37.56
CA ALA A 64 -17.71 20.22 38.84
C ALA A 64 -17.24 18.99 39.67
N VAL A 65 -16.31 18.99 40.64
CA VAL A 65 -15.94 19.88 41.75
C VAL A 65 -14.59 19.35 42.29
N ASP A 66 -13.59 20.20 42.58
CA ASP A 66 -12.70 20.04 43.77
C ASP A 66 -11.86 21.33 44.01
N PRO A 67 -11.95 22.01 45.18
CA PRO A 67 -11.11 23.16 45.48
C PRO A 67 -9.94 22.77 46.39
N ARG A 68 -8.70 22.94 45.92
CA ARG A 68 -7.51 22.93 46.79
C ARG A 68 -6.59 24.13 46.50
N PRO A 69 -6.18 24.90 47.52
CA PRO A 69 -5.54 26.19 47.30
C PRO A 69 -4.00 26.10 47.15
N SER A 70 -3.52 26.92 46.22
CA SER A 70 -2.30 27.74 46.27
C SER A 70 -0.91 27.08 46.34
N GLN A 71 -0.19 27.13 45.22
CA GLN A 71 1.26 27.34 45.24
C GLN A 71 1.70 28.19 44.02
N PRO A 72 2.35 29.35 44.21
CA PRO A 72 2.84 30.17 43.11
C PRO A 72 4.22 29.66 42.67
N THR A 73 4.32 29.05 41.50
CA THR A 73 5.59 28.71 40.86
C THR A 73 5.81 29.63 39.66
N ALA A 74 6.98 30.26 39.63
CA ALA A 74 7.41 31.26 38.65
C ALA A 74 7.34 30.75 37.20
N PRO A 75 7.11 31.65 36.21
CA PRO A 75 7.05 31.26 34.80
C PRO A 75 8.46 30.90 34.27
N PRO A 76 8.62 29.77 33.56
CA PRO A 76 9.85 29.48 32.82
C PRO A 76 9.96 30.36 31.58
N ALA A 77 11.18 30.83 31.32
CA ALA A 77 11.53 31.67 30.18
C ALA A 77 11.11 31.02 28.84
N THR A 78 10.32 31.75 28.08
CA THR A 78 9.84 31.40 26.75
C THR A 78 11.01 31.41 25.75
N ALA A 79 11.34 30.24 25.21
CA ALA A 79 12.24 30.13 24.06
C ALA A 79 11.53 30.61 22.78
N PRO A 80 12.22 31.32 21.87
CA PRO A 80 11.62 31.83 20.64
C PRO A 80 11.28 30.69 19.68
N THR A 81 9.99 30.53 19.38
CA THR A 81 9.49 29.62 18.35
C THR A 81 9.81 30.18 16.96
N PRO A 82 10.40 29.41 16.03
CA PRO A 82 10.74 29.88 14.70
C PRO A 82 9.47 30.24 13.91
N SER A 83 9.45 31.46 13.37
CA SER A 83 8.32 31.99 12.62
C SER A 83 8.22 31.32 11.25
N VAL A 84 6.99 30.95 10.87
CA VAL A 84 6.66 30.32 9.57
C VAL A 84 7.16 31.13 8.37
N ALA A 85 7.38 32.44 8.55
CA ALA A 85 7.96 33.33 7.55
C ALA A 85 9.39 32.95 7.13
N GLU A 86 10.23 32.42 8.04
CA GLU A 86 11.61 32.01 7.71
C GLU A 86 11.67 30.73 6.88
N LEU A 87 10.71 29.81 7.08
CA LEU A 87 10.59 28.60 6.27
C LEU A 87 10.12 28.88 4.84
N LEU A 88 9.21 29.84 4.67
CA LEU A 88 8.75 30.25 3.33
C LEU A 88 9.83 31.01 2.55
N SER A 89 10.68 31.78 3.25
CA SER A 89 11.80 32.49 2.61
C SER A 89 12.90 31.55 2.12
N GLN A 90 12.96 30.31 2.62
CA GLN A 90 13.95 29.31 2.21
C GLN A 90 13.54 28.52 0.96
N LEU A 91 12.25 28.52 0.61
CA LEU A 91 11.70 27.84 -0.58
C LEU A 91 11.74 28.70 -1.86
N GLN A 92 12.03 29.99 -1.75
CA GLN A 92 12.09 30.89 -2.91
C GLN A 92 13.50 31.02 -3.52
N GLN A 93 14.48 30.25 -3.06
CA GLN A 93 15.80 30.25 -3.68
C GLN A 93 15.76 29.50 -5.03
N PRO A 94 16.09 30.16 -6.16
CA PRO A 94 16.09 29.53 -7.47
C PRO A 94 17.20 28.48 -7.54
N VAL A 95 16.80 27.21 -7.70
CA VAL A 95 17.69 26.09 -7.96
C VAL A 95 18.34 26.27 -9.33
N ALA A 96 19.67 26.41 -9.35
CA ALA A 96 20.44 26.49 -10.58
C ALA A 96 20.33 25.19 -11.39
N PRO A 97 20.19 25.26 -12.73
CA PRO A 97 20.09 24.06 -13.56
C PRO A 97 21.44 23.32 -13.62
N PRO A 98 21.43 21.97 -13.57
CA PRO A 98 22.65 21.18 -13.74
C PRO A 98 23.16 21.23 -15.19
N PRO A 99 24.49 21.17 -15.40
CA PRO A 99 25.08 21.15 -16.73
C PRO A 99 24.74 19.84 -17.46
N GLY A 100 24.43 19.99 -18.75
CA GLY A 100 23.86 18.96 -19.61
C GLY A 100 24.77 17.74 -19.82
N ILE A 101 24.13 16.57 -19.74
CA ILE A 101 24.65 15.30 -20.22
C ILE A 101 24.17 15.13 -21.66
N SER A 102 25.10 15.30 -22.60
CA SER A 102 24.92 14.98 -24.01
C SER A 102 24.50 13.53 -24.19
N SER A 103 23.26 13.33 -24.65
CA SER A 103 22.76 12.04 -25.12
C SER A 103 23.26 11.78 -26.54
N SER A 104 24.42 11.13 -26.68
CA SER A 104 24.81 10.49 -27.92
C SER A 104 23.84 9.35 -28.24
N GLY A 105 23.24 9.41 -29.43
CA GLY A 105 22.44 8.35 -30.00
C GLY A 105 23.22 7.03 -30.04
N ARG A 106 22.59 5.96 -29.54
CA ARG A 106 23.05 4.59 -29.75
C ARG A 106 22.07 3.93 -30.69
N ASP A 107 22.59 3.63 -31.87
CA ASP A 107 22.02 2.78 -32.90
C ASP A 107 21.47 1.47 -32.32
N LEU A 108 20.24 1.16 -32.74
CA LEU A 108 19.60 -0.13 -32.59
C LEU A 108 20.26 -1.13 -33.55
N HIS A 109 21.16 -1.98 -33.03
CA HIS A 109 21.63 -3.16 -33.74
C HIS A 109 21.01 -4.41 -33.09
N LEU A 110 20.02 -4.99 -33.76
CA LEU A 110 19.53 -6.34 -33.49
C LEU A 110 20.50 -7.36 -34.13
N PRO A 111 20.95 -8.40 -33.41
CA PRO A 111 21.39 -9.63 -34.04
C PRO A 111 20.28 -10.67 -33.99
N ALA A 112 19.82 -11.06 -35.18
CA ALA A 112 19.09 -12.29 -35.40
C ALA A 112 20.05 -13.48 -35.28
N HIS A 113 19.83 -14.37 -34.33
CA HIS A 113 20.44 -15.70 -34.35
C HIS A 113 19.38 -16.77 -34.08
N GLY A 114 18.87 -17.32 -35.19
CA GLY A 114 18.30 -18.65 -35.23
C GLY A 114 19.41 -19.68 -35.07
N GLY A 115 19.21 -20.60 -34.13
CA GLY A 115 20.14 -21.68 -33.82
C GLY A 115 19.38 -22.88 -33.29
N LEU A 116 18.83 -23.66 -34.20
CA LEU A 116 18.34 -25.01 -33.96
C LEU A 116 19.53 -25.87 -33.51
N ARG A 117 19.52 -26.38 -32.28
CA ARG A 117 20.45 -27.43 -31.86
C ARG A 117 19.79 -28.33 -30.81
N GLY A 118 19.22 -29.43 -31.29
CA GLY A 118 18.78 -30.53 -30.44
C GLY A 118 19.99 -31.28 -29.85
N PRO A 119 19.93 -31.72 -28.59
CA PRO A 119 20.96 -32.60 -28.04
C PRO A 119 20.74 -34.04 -28.50
N SER A 120 21.76 -34.53 -29.19
CA SER A 120 22.06 -35.93 -29.48
C SER A 120 22.06 -36.77 -28.20
N ARG A 121 21.40 -37.94 -28.27
CA ARG A 121 21.25 -38.93 -27.20
C ARG A 121 22.35 -39.99 -27.35
N PRO A 122 23.23 -40.20 -26.36
CA PRO A 122 24.20 -41.30 -26.42
C PRO A 122 23.57 -42.65 -26.01
N PRO A 123 24.13 -43.79 -26.47
CA PRO A 123 23.66 -45.13 -26.18
C PRO A 123 24.12 -45.62 -24.80
N VAL A 124 23.23 -46.34 -24.11
CA VAL A 124 23.51 -47.02 -22.83
C VAL A 124 24.05 -48.44 -23.13
N PRO A 125 25.21 -48.85 -22.58
CA PRO A 125 25.65 -50.23 -22.63
C PRO A 125 24.94 -51.08 -21.57
N PHE A 126 24.52 -52.26 -21.99
CA PHE A 126 23.99 -53.36 -21.19
C PHE A 126 25.14 -54.07 -20.47
N ILE A 127 25.12 -54.07 -19.13
CA ILE A 127 26.02 -54.81 -18.22
C ILE A 127 25.11 -55.20 -17.04
N GLY A 128 25.00 -56.42 -16.55
CA GLY A 128 25.66 -57.70 -16.80
C GLY A 128 25.23 -58.60 -15.63
N ASP A 129 24.74 -59.80 -15.93
CA ASP A 129 24.47 -60.83 -14.93
C ASP A 129 25.78 -61.27 -14.26
N ALA A 130 25.89 -61.12 -12.94
CA ALA A 130 26.95 -61.70 -12.13
C ALA A 130 26.37 -62.27 -10.82
N ARG A 131 25.76 -63.44 -11.00
CA ARG A 131 25.81 -64.65 -10.17
C ARG A 131 26.46 -64.53 -8.79
N ALA A 132 25.65 -64.90 -7.81
CA ALA A 132 25.95 -65.17 -6.41
C ALA A 132 27.25 -65.96 -6.17
N SER A 133 28.08 -65.42 -5.26
CA SER A 133 29.00 -66.18 -4.42
C SER A 133 28.58 -65.97 -2.98
N ALA A 134 28.21 -67.07 -2.31
CA ALA A 134 27.89 -67.13 -0.90
C ALA A 134 29.19 -67.37 -0.13
N ASP A 135 29.63 -66.35 0.63
CA ASP A 135 30.68 -66.50 1.63
C ASP A 135 30.07 -66.61 3.04
N PRO A 136 30.70 -67.39 3.95
CA PRO A 136 30.20 -67.63 5.30
C PRO A 136 30.42 -66.42 6.23
N PRO A 137 29.56 -66.22 7.25
CA PRO A 137 29.60 -65.07 8.15
C PRO A 137 30.81 -65.16 9.08
N THR A 138 31.82 -64.33 8.82
CA THR A 138 32.89 -64.05 9.78
C THR A 138 32.39 -62.98 10.75
N PHE A 139 32.22 -63.35 12.02
CA PHE A 139 31.88 -62.44 13.11
C PHE A 139 33.01 -61.43 13.31
N ILE A 140 32.82 -60.22 12.80
CA ILE A 140 33.70 -59.07 13.03
C ILE A 140 33.27 -58.42 14.36
N PRO A 141 34.20 -58.13 15.28
CA PRO A 141 33.91 -57.37 16.49
C PRO A 141 33.26 -56.03 16.13
N VAL A 142 32.12 -55.74 16.74
CA VAL A 142 31.39 -54.48 16.61
C VAL A 142 32.25 -53.36 17.19
N GLU A 143 33.06 -52.72 16.34
CA GLU A 143 33.67 -51.43 16.64
C GLU A 143 32.54 -50.41 16.75
N SER A 144 32.48 -49.75 17.91
CA SER A 144 31.58 -48.64 18.18
C SER A 144 31.63 -47.64 17.02
N PRO A 145 30.48 -47.28 16.41
CA PRO A 145 30.46 -46.44 15.23
C PRO A 145 31.13 -45.10 15.54
N THR A 146 32.33 -44.93 15.00
CA THR A 146 33.04 -43.67 14.96
C THR A 146 32.08 -42.61 14.41
N PRO A 147 31.89 -41.47 15.10
CA PRO A 147 30.96 -40.44 14.66
C PRO A 147 31.37 -39.97 13.26
N GLU A 148 30.62 -40.43 12.27
CA GLU A 148 30.82 -40.10 10.86
C GLU A 148 30.77 -38.56 10.72
N PRO A 149 31.79 -37.94 10.11
CA PRO A 149 31.87 -36.48 10.01
C PRO A 149 30.60 -35.97 9.34
N ALA A 150 29.83 -35.17 10.07
CA ALA A 150 28.53 -34.67 9.62
C ALA A 150 28.66 -34.05 8.23
N ALA A 151 27.97 -34.64 7.25
CA ALA A 151 28.01 -34.16 5.88
C ALA A 151 27.74 -32.65 5.82
N PRO A 152 28.46 -31.89 4.97
CA PRO A 152 28.33 -30.44 4.91
C PRO A 152 26.88 -30.05 4.64
N ARG A 153 26.29 -29.29 5.55
CA ARG A 153 24.91 -28.80 5.42
C ARG A 153 24.86 -27.87 4.20
N LYS A 154 24.12 -28.27 3.17
CA LYS A 154 23.84 -27.41 2.00
C LYS A 154 23.18 -26.12 2.47
N ASP A 155 23.59 -24.99 1.89
CA ASP A 155 22.97 -23.68 2.16
C ASP A 155 21.48 -23.73 1.77
N PRO A 156 20.54 -23.43 2.69
CA PRO A 156 19.10 -23.45 2.42
C PRO A 156 18.67 -22.53 1.27
N ARG A 157 19.47 -21.51 0.93
CA ARG A 157 19.21 -20.60 -0.20
C ARG A 157 19.42 -21.25 -1.57
N SER A 158 20.27 -22.29 -1.63
CA SER A 158 20.70 -22.95 -2.87
C SER A 158 19.87 -24.20 -3.22
N LEU A 159 18.94 -24.59 -2.34
CA LEU A 159 18.13 -25.80 -2.54
C LEU A 159 17.21 -25.66 -3.74
N ASN A 160 17.13 -26.73 -4.54
CA ASN A 160 16.14 -26.80 -5.61
C ASN A 160 14.72 -26.99 -5.03
N TYR A 161 13.69 -26.89 -5.86
CA TYR A 161 12.30 -27.00 -5.41
C TYR A 161 11.97 -28.38 -4.79
N ALA A 162 12.46 -29.48 -5.37
CA ALA A 162 12.22 -30.83 -4.85
C ALA A 162 12.93 -31.07 -3.50
N GLU A 163 14.16 -30.59 -3.36
CA GLU A 163 14.90 -30.60 -2.08
C GLU A 163 14.19 -29.74 -1.04
N SER A 164 13.64 -28.59 -1.46
CA SER A 164 12.85 -27.71 -0.60
C SER A 164 11.60 -28.41 -0.07
N LEU A 165 10.84 -29.13 -0.91
CA LEU A 165 9.66 -29.89 -0.45
C LEU A 165 10.02 -30.94 0.59
N THR A 166 11.13 -31.65 0.39
CA THR A 166 11.62 -32.65 1.36
C THR A 166 11.97 -32.00 2.70
N ALA A 167 12.63 -30.83 2.66
CA ALA A 167 12.96 -30.08 3.87
C ALA A 167 11.69 -29.52 4.54
N LEU A 168 10.71 -29.05 3.77
CA LEU A 168 9.43 -28.56 4.27
C LEU A 168 8.62 -29.65 4.98
N GLY A 169 8.61 -30.88 4.46
CA GLY A 169 7.94 -32.01 5.13
C GLY A 169 8.55 -32.35 6.50
N ARG A 170 9.84 -32.08 6.70
CA ARG A 170 10.48 -32.19 8.02
C ARG A 170 10.05 -31.05 8.94
N LEU A 171 10.02 -29.82 8.42
CA LEU A 171 9.58 -28.63 9.17
C LEU A 171 8.10 -28.69 9.55
N SER A 172 7.24 -29.27 8.71
CA SER A 172 5.79 -29.39 8.99
C SER A 172 5.49 -30.33 10.15
N SER A 173 6.42 -31.20 10.51
CA SER A 173 6.31 -32.08 11.69
C SER A 173 6.64 -31.35 13.00
N ASP A 174 7.19 -30.13 12.93
CA ASP A 174 7.53 -29.30 14.08
C ASP A 174 6.36 -28.37 14.45
N ALA A 175 5.77 -28.61 15.62
CA ALA A 175 4.65 -27.81 16.14
C ALA A 175 5.05 -26.35 16.41
N GLU A 176 6.30 -26.09 16.82
CA GLU A 176 6.77 -24.72 17.05
C GLU A 176 6.82 -23.95 15.73
N PHE A 177 7.26 -24.60 14.65
CA PHE A 177 7.28 -24.00 13.32
C PHE A 177 5.88 -23.67 12.81
N LEU A 178 4.90 -24.56 12.97
CA LEU A 178 3.51 -24.30 12.61
C LEU A 178 2.92 -23.13 13.42
N SER A 179 3.21 -23.07 14.73
CA SER A 179 2.79 -21.95 15.58
C SER A 179 3.37 -20.62 15.09
N PHE A 180 4.61 -20.64 14.61
CA PHE A 180 5.29 -19.49 14.03
C PHE A 180 4.65 -19.06 12.70
N LEU A 181 4.29 -19.98 11.81
CA LEU A 181 3.57 -19.63 10.57
C LEU A 181 2.20 -19.01 10.87
N LYS A 182 1.47 -19.56 11.84
CA LYS A 182 0.20 -18.98 12.31
C LYS A 182 0.41 -17.57 12.87
N GLN A 183 1.53 -17.32 13.56
CA GLN A 183 1.90 -15.97 13.99
C GLN A 183 2.12 -15.02 12.80
N LEU A 184 2.88 -15.43 11.78
CA LEU A 184 3.08 -14.59 10.59
C LEU A 184 1.77 -14.28 9.86
N LYS A 185 0.84 -15.24 9.81
CA LYS A 185 -0.49 -15.04 9.23
C LYS A 185 -1.32 -14.03 10.03
N ARG A 186 -1.30 -14.11 11.37
CA ARG A 186 -1.97 -13.12 12.23
C ARG A 186 -1.42 -11.71 12.01
N GLU A 187 -0.10 -11.55 11.87
CA GLU A 187 0.52 -10.26 11.59
C GLU A 187 0.07 -9.69 10.23
N GLN A 188 -0.07 -10.55 9.21
CA GLN A 188 -0.64 -10.16 7.93
C GLN A 188 -2.11 -9.73 8.07
N ASP A 189 -2.94 -10.53 8.73
CA ASP A 189 -4.37 -10.24 8.92
C ASP A 189 -4.59 -8.94 9.70
N GLU A 190 -3.74 -8.67 10.69
CA GLU A 190 -3.76 -7.43 11.46
C GLU A 190 -3.42 -6.23 10.58
N LEU A 191 -2.37 -6.33 9.75
CA LEU A 191 -2.02 -5.28 8.81
C LEU A 191 -3.16 -5.03 7.81
N GLU A 192 -3.73 -6.07 7.23
CA GLU A 192 -4.84 -5.97 6.28
C GLU A 192 -6.06 -5.31 6.92
N ARG A 193 -6.43 -5.70 8.14
CA ARG A 193 -7.52 -5.09 8.90
C ARG A 193 -7.27 -3.61 9.17
N LYS A 194 -6.04 -3.25 9.54
CA LYS A 194 -5.64 -1.87 9.79
C LYS A 194 -5.75 -1.03 8.51
N LEU A 195 -5.17 -1.49 7.41
CA LEU A 195 -5.22 -0.79 6.13
C LEU A 195 -6.66 -0.68 5.60
N ALA A 196 -7.49 -1.69 5.80
CA ALA A 196 -8.90 -1.65 5.46
C ALA A 196 -9.66 -0.59 6.28
N THR A 197 -9.40 -0.50 7.59
CA THR A 197 -9.99 0.52 8.47
C THR A 197 -9.56 1.93 8.06
N GLU A 198 -8.28 2.14 7.73
CA GLU A 198 -7.78 3.43 7.26
C GLU A 198 -8.41 3.82 5.92
N ARG A 199 -8.50 2.89 4.96
CA ARG A 199 -9.18 3.10 3.67
C ARG A 199 -10.66 3.47 3.84
N GLU A 200 -11.35 2.78 4.73
CA GLU A 200 -12.74 3.07 5.12
C GLU A 200 -12.88 4.48 5.69
N GLY A 201 -11.90 4.94 6.50
CA GLY A 201 -11.84 6.30 7.00
C GLY A 201 -11.77 7.35 5.89
N ILE A 202 -10.99 7.11 4.83
CA ILE A 202 -10.94 8.01 3.66
C ILE A 202 -12.31 8.09 2.98
N ARG A 203 -13.01 6.95 2.86
CA ARG A 203 -14.35 6.92 2.27
C ARG A 203 -15.34 7.73 3.09
N LYS A 204 -15.46 7.45 4.39
CA LYS A 204 -16.37 8.18 5.30
C LYS A 204 -16.10 9.68 5.29
N LYS A 205 -14.82 10.09 5.25
CA LYS A 205 -14.43 11.51 5.16
C LYS A 205 -14.98 12.19 3.91
N HIS A 206 -14.99 11.51 2.76
CA HIS A 206 -15.52 12.09 1.52
C HIS A 206 -17.04 11.97 1.40
N GLU A 207 -17.64 10.90 1.92
CA GLU A 207 -19.09 10.79 2.10
C GLU A 207 -19.63 11.99 2.92
N GLU A 208 -18.95 12.32 4.02
CA GLU A 208 -19.29 13.47 4.85
C GLU A 208 -19.17 14.81 4.11
N LYS A 209 -18.10 15.01 3.32
CA LYS A 209 -17.96 16.22 2.47
C LYS A 209 -19.11 16.36 1.48
N VAL A 210 -19.50 15.25 0.83
CA VAL A 210 -20.65 15.23 -0.09
C VAL A 210 -21.94 15.54 0.66
N ARG A 211 -22.14 14.98 1.85
CA ARG A 211 -23.30 15.26 2.71
C ARG A 211 -23.39 16.74 3.06
N VAL A 212 -22.29 17.36 3.49
CA VAL A 212 -22.23 18.79 3.82
C VAL A 212 -22.50 19.66 2.59
N ALA A 213 -21.89 19.36 1.44
CA ALA A 213 -22.14 20.08 0.19
C ALA A 213 -23.62 19.97 -0.24
N LYS A 214 -24.22 18.79 -0.08
CA LYS A 214 -25.65 18.56 -0.35
C LYS A 214 -26.53 19.41 0.55
N THR A 215 -26.28 19.42 1.86
CA THR A 215 -27.02 20.25 2.81
C THR A 215 -26.91 21.72 2.46
N LYS A 216 -25.68 22.19 2.16
CA LYS A 216 -25.44 23.59 1.77
C LYS A 216 -26.20 23.97 0.50
N ALA A 217 -26.17 23.13 -0.53
CA ALA A 217 -26.90 23.37 -1.76
C ALA A 217 -28.41 23.45 -1.50
N THR A 218 -28.94 22.49 -0.72
CA THR A 218 -30.36 22.46 -0.32
C THR A 218 -30.78 23.74 0.39
N MET A 219 -29.95 24.27 1.30
CA MET A 219 -30.24 25.53 2.01
C MET A 219 -30.29 26.76 1.09
N ILE A 220 -29.54 26.75 -0.02
CA ILE A 220 -29.54 27.83 -1.03
C ILE A 220 -30.71 27.64 -2.02
N GLY A 221 -31.44 26.53 -1.94
CA GLY A 221 -32.50 26.18 -2.89
C GLY A 221 -31.98 25.61 -4.21
N GLY A 222 -30.74 25.11 -4.24
CA GLY A 222 -30.11 24.50 -5.41
C GLY A 222 -29.62 23.08 -5.17
N GLY A 223 -29.25 22.39 -6.25
CA GLY A 223 -28.46 21.14 -6.18
C GLY A 223 -26.95 21.42 -6.04
N ILE A 224 -26.17 20.41 -5.65
CA ILE A 224 -24.69 20.48 -5.70
C ILE A 224 -24.29 20.85 -7.13
N SER A 225 -23.38 21.79 -7.39
CA SER A 225 -23.00 22.09 -8.77
C SER A 225 -22.24 20.92 -9.43
N ALA A 226 -22.38 20.72 -10.75
CA ALA A 226 -21.67 19.65 -11.46
C ALA A 226 -20.14 19.76 -11.29
N HIS A 227 -19.64 21.00 -11.32
CA HIS A 227 -18.23 21.27 -11.06
C HIS A 227 -17.81 20.90 -9.63
N GLU A 228 -18.67 21.13 -8.64
CA GLU A 228 -18.42 20.78 -7.24
C GLU A 228 -18.41 19.25 -7.05
N ALA A 229 -19.35 18.53 -7.66
CA ALA A 229 -19.38 17.08 -7.65
C ALA A 229 -18.11 16.47 -8.28
N ASP A 230 -17.68 16.99 -9.43
CA ASP A 230 -16.44 16.58 -10.10
C ASP A 230 -15.20 16.84 -9.23
N MET A 231 -15.13 18.00 -8.56
CA MET A 231 -14.05 18.34 -7.64
C MET A 231 -13.98 17.38 -6.45
N LEU A 232 -15.12 17.08 -5.81
CA LEU A 232 -15.20 16.12 -4.71
C LEU A 232 -14.76 14.73 -5.15
N GLN A 233 -15.20 14.28 -6.33
CA GLN A 233 -14.83 12.97 -6.86
C GLN A 233 -13.34 12.88 -7.21
N ARG A 234 -12.76 13.92 -7.81
CA ARG A 234 -11.31 13.98 -8.10
C ARG A 234 -10.48 13.97 -6.81
N ALA A 235 -10.92 14.73 -5.80
CA ALA A 235 -10.26 14.76 -4.51
C ALA A 235 -10.28 13.37 -3.83
N TYR A 236 -11.43 12.67 -3.86
CA TYR A 236 -11.54 11.31 -3.33
C TYR A 236 -10.59 10.32 -4.03
N ARG A 237 -10.58 10.32 -5.37
CA ARG A 237 -9.69 9.46 -6.16
C ARG A 237 -8.22 9.71 -5.83
N LYS A 238 -7.81 10.98 -5.81
CA LYS A 238 -6.44 11.38 -5.49
C LYS A 238 -6.02 10.95 -4.08
N ASP A 239 -6.89 11.13 -3.08
CA ASP A 239 -6.61 10.71 -1.70
C ASP A 239 -6.46 9.19 -1.59
N LEU A 240 -7.30 8.42 -2.31
CA LEU A 240 -7.22 6.96 -2.33
C LEU A 240 -5.95 6.45 -3.01
N GLU A 241 -5.58 7.04 -4.15
CA GLU A 241 -4.34 6.71 -4.87
C GLU A 241 -3.09 7.02 -4.05
N ASN A 242 -3.07 8.17 -3.37
CA ASN A 242 -1.97 8.55 -2.48
C ASN A 242 -1.86 7.57 -1.30
N PHE A 243 -2.98 7.21 -0.68
CA PHE A 243 -3.00 6.22 0.39
C PHE A 243 -2.44 4.87 -0.06
N ASP A 244 -2.85 4.38 -1.23
CA ASP A 244 -2.38 3.11 -1.76
C ASP A 244 -0.88 3.13 -2.07
N ARG A 245 -0.42 4.19 -2.75
CA ARG A 245 0.99 4.32 -3.13
C ARG A 245 1.92 4.48 -1.93
N GLU A 246 1.55 5.34 -0.98
CA GLU A 246 2.45 5.77 0.08
C GLU A 246 2.30 4.94 1.35
N ARG A 247 1.08 4.51 1.67
CA ARG A 247 0.79 3.79 2.91
C ARG A 247 0.74 2.27 2.69
N VAL A 248 -0.15 1.80 1.80
CA VAL A 248 -0.39 0.37 1.59
C VAL A 248 0.86 -0.33 1.06
N LEU A 249 1.41 0.15 -0.07
CA LEU A 249 2.59 -0.49 -0.68
C LEU A 249 3.82 -0.45 0.23
N SER A 250 4.00 0.63 0.98
CA SER A 250 5.13 0.77 1.92
C SER A 250 5.01 -0.22 3.08
N ALA A 251 3.85 -0.28 3.74
CA ALA A 251 3.60 -1.19 4.84
C ALA A 251 3.68 -2.66 4.40
N TRP A 252 3.12 -2.99 3.23
CA TRP A 252 3.15 -4.36 2.69
C TRP A 252 4.58 -4.82 2.39
N ARG A 253 5.40 -3.97 1.75
CA ARG A 253 6.82 -4.28 1.50
C ARG A 253 7.60 -4.48 2.80
N ALA A 254 7.35 -3.64 3.81
CA ALA A 254 7.98 -3.78 5.12
C ALA A 254 7.60 -5.12 5.79
N LEU A 255 6.32 -5.49 5.78
CA LEU A 255 5.85 -6.77 6.31
C LEU A 255 6.51 -7.96 5.59
N VAL A 256 6.47 -7.97 4.24
CA VAL A 256 7.08 -9.06 3.44
C VAL A 256 8.57 -9.20 3.75
N LYS A 257 9.30 -8.09 3.86
CA LYS A 257 10.73 -8.10 4.22
C LYS A 257 10.98 -8.72 5.60
N THR A 258 10.16 -8.34 6.60
CA THR A 258 10.23 -8.90 7.96
C THR A 258 9.90 -10.39 7.96
N GLN A 259 8.85 -10.81 7.27
CA GLN A 259 8.45 -12.21 7.16
C GLN A 259 9.52 -13.06 6.44
N GLN A 260 10.09 -12.58 5.33
CA GLN A 260 11.21 -13.24 4.64
C GLN A 260 12.41 -13.43 5.57
N ALA A 261 12.81 -12.38 6.29
CA ALA A 261 13.93 -12.45 7.24
C ALA A 261 13.63 -13.39 8.42
N ALA A 262 12.40 -13.42 8.92
CA ALA A 262 11.98 -14.32 10.00
C ALA A 262 11.97 -15.79 9.56
N MET A 263 11.50 -16.09 8.34
CA MET A 263 11.55 -17.42 7.75
C MET A 263 12.98 -17.86 7.45
N GLU A 264 13.82 -16.95 6.94
CA GLU A 264 15.25 -17.19 6.73
C GLU A 264 15.96 -17.59 8.02
N LYS A 265 15.66 -16.91 9.14
CA LYS A 265 16.20 -17.23 10.47
C LYS A 265 15.85 -18.65 10.93
N ARG A 266 14.72 -19.19 10.49
CA ARG A 266 14.30 -20.59 10.75
C ARG A 266 14.76 -21.57 9.68
N ALA A 267 15.68 -21.15 8.80
CA ALA A 267 16.23 -21.93 7.71
C ALA A 267 15.16 -22.50 6.75
N VAL A 268 14.06 -21.77 6.54
CA VAL A 268 13.05 -22.17 5.55
C VAL A 268 13.70 -22.12 4.14
N PRO A 269 13.62 -23.20 3.35
CA PRO A 269 14.26 -23.27 2.04
C PRO A 269 13.84 -22.14 1.11
N ALA A 270 14.79 -21.61 0.33
CA ALA A 270 14.60 -20.52 -0.63
C ALA A 270 14.05 -19.19 -0.04
N MET A 271 13.86 -19.08 1.27
CA MET A 271 13.39 -17.86 1.93
C MET A 271 14.57 -16.98 2.33
N PHE A 272 14.65 -15.83 1.67
CA PHE A 272 15.61 -14.76 1.96
C PHE A 272 15.07 -13.46 1.38
N VAL A 273 15.56 -12.32 1.88
CA VAL A 273 15.14 -11.02 1.35
C VAL A 273 15.66 -10.85 -0.07
N THR A 274 14.76 -10.75 -1.04
CA THR A 274 15.12 -10.65 -2.47
C THR A 274 14.17 -9.73 -3.22
N THR A 275 14.69 -9.08 -4.26
CA THR A 275 13.93 -8.31 -5.27
C THR A 275 13.93 -8.99 -6.64
N ALA A 276 14.65 -10.11 -6.79
CA ALA A 276 14.76 -10.82 -8.05
C ALA A 276 13.48 -11.60 -8.36
N LYS A 277 12.89 -11.35 -9.53
CA LYS A 277 11.61 -11.97 -9.96
C LYS A 277 11.68 -13.50 -9.96
N ALA A 278 12.82 -14.08 -10.36
CA ALA A 278 13.00 -15.53 -10.39
C ALA A 278 12.95 -16.14 -8.97
N ASP A 279 13.59 -15.49 -7.99
CA ASP A 279 13.60 -15.93 -6.60
C ASP A 279 12.22 -15.77 -5.97
N MET A 280 11.55 -14.64 -6.22
CA MET A 280 10.18 -14.41 -5.75
C MET A 280 9.21 -15.49 -6.24
N GLN A 281 9.34 -15.95 -7.48
CA GLN A 281 8.51 -17.04 -8.00
C GLN A 281 8.77 -18.36 -7.26
N ARG A 282 10.04 -18.65 -6.92
CA ARG A 282 10.35 -19.84 -6.11
C ARG A 282 9.78 -19.72 -4.70
N GLN A 283 9.97 -18.57 -4.05
CA GLN A 283 9.40 -18.28 -2.73
C GLN A 283 7.88 -18.40 -2.73
N LYS A 284 7.20 -17.90 -3.77
CA LYS A 284 5.75 -18.03 -3.90
C LYS A 284 5.30 -19.49 -3.91
N ARG A 285 6.03 -20.38 -4.58
CA ARG A 285 5.71 -21.82 -4.58
C ARG A 285 5.93 -22.45 -3.20
N VAL A 286 6.98 -22.05 -2.49
CA VAL A 286 7.23 -22.52 -1.11
C VAL A 286 6.14 -22.02 -0.16
N ILE A 287 5.79 -20.74 -0.24
CA ILE A 287 4.72 -20.12 0.57
C ILE A 287 3.38 -20.81 0.32
N SER A 288 3.03 -21.10 -0.94
CA SER A 288 1.78 -21.83 -1.26
C SER A 288 1.69 -23.18 -0.53
N VAL A 289 2.79 -23.94 -0.48
CA VAL A 289 2.83 -25.22 0.26
C VAL A 289 2.70 -24.99 1.76
N LEU A 290 3.33 -23.95 2.29
CA LEU A 290 3.22 -23.58 3.71
C LEU A 290 1.80 -23.12 4.08
N GLU A 291 1.10 -22.43 3.18
CA GLU A 291 -0.30 -22.00 3.35
C GLU A 291 -1.25 -23.21 3.41
N ASP A 292 -1.04 -24.20 2.56
CA ASP A 292 -1.81 -25.45 2.60
C ASP A 292 -1.61 -26.17 3.95
N MET A 293 -0.36 -26.25 4.44
CA MET A 293 -0.04 -26.90 5.72
C MET A 293 -0.65 -26.25 6.96
N ILE A 294 -0.93 -24.94 6.94
CA ILE A 294 -1.56 -24.24 8.07
C ILE A 294 -3.09 -24.20 7.97
N SER A 295 -3.64 -24.58 6.82
CA SER A 295 -5.08 -24.59 6.55
C SER A 295 -5.74 -25.91 6.94
N ASP A 296 -4.97 -27.00 7.00
CA ASP A 296 -5.36 -28.30 7.57
C ASP A 296 -5.39 -28.29 9.12
#